data_AF-A0A0A6NYK3-F1
#
_entry.id   AF-A0A0A6NYK3-F1
#
_cell.length_a   1.000
_cell.length_b   1.000
_cell.length_c   1.000
_cell.angle_alpha   90.00
_cell.angle_beta   90.00
_cell.angle_gamma   90.00
#
_symmetry.space_group_name_H-M   'P 1'
#
loop_
_entity.id
_entity.type
_entity.pdbx_description
1 polymer ?
#
loop_
_entity_poly.entity_id
_entity_poly.type
_entity_poly.pdbx_seq_one_letter_code
_entity_poly.pdbx_strand_id
1 'polypeptide(L)'
;MKLARTAWLIVVCITASSLFLTHLAHANEPYVGKYELLNSPQATNNPDKVEVLEFFWYGCPHCYYLDKNLEPWLKTKPDYVEFK
;
A
#
# COMPACT_ATOMS: atom_id res chain seq x y z
N MET A 1 38.89 35.61 2.83
CA MET A 1 39.14 34.25 2.29
C MET A 1 38.70 33.10 3.22
N LYS A 2 38.84 33.19 4.55
CA LYS A 2 38.41 32.13 5.48
C LYS A 2 36.88 31.97 5.58
N LEU A 3 36.14 33.08 5.58
CA LEU A 3 34.67 33.10 5.67
C LEU A 3 33.96 32.42 4.46
N ALA A 4 34.50 32.59 3.25
CA ALA A 4 33.95 31.99 2.03
C ALA A 4 34.21 30.47 1.98
N ARG A 5 35.33 30.01 2.53
CA ARG A 5 35.66 28.58 2.64
C ARG A 5 34.79 27.86 3.67
N THR A 6 34.52 28.49 4.81
CA THR A 6 33.58 27.94 5.81
C THR A 6 32.14 27.94 5.31
N ALA A 7 31.70 28.98 4.60
CA ALA A 7 30.36 29.02 4.00
C ALA A 7 30.18 27.94 2.93
N TRP A 8 31.18 27.71 2.08
CA TRP A 8 31.12 26.69 1.03
C TRP A 8 31.10 25.27 1.62
N LEU A 9 31.87 25.01 2.68
CA LEU A 9 31.83 23.72 3.40
C LEU A 9 30.46 23.45 4.03
N ILE A 10 29.81 24.46 4.62
CA ILE A 10 28.47 24.32 5.22
C ILE A 10 27.43 23.98 4.14
N VAL A 11 27.47 24.66 2.99
CA VAL A 11 26.54 24.39 1.87
C VAL A 11 26.71 22.97 1.32
N VAL A 12 27.96 22.50 1.15
CA VAL A 12 28.25 21.13 0.69
C VAL A 12 27.77 20.08 1.71
N CYS A 13 27.90 20.34 3.00
CA CYS A 13 27.37 19.44 4.03
C CYS A 13 25.83 19.38 4.01
N ILE A 14 25.15 20.52 3.86
CA ILE A 14 23.68 20.56 3.83
C ILE A 14 23.12 19.81 2.61
N THR A 15 23.75 19.96 1.44
CA THR A 15 23.32 19.26 0.21
C THR A 15 23.65 17.77 0.26
N ALA A 16 24.78 17.38 0.84
CA ALA A 16 25.14 15.97 1.05
C ALA A 16 24.18 15.27 2.05
N SER A 17 23.77 15.95 3.12
CA SER A 17 22.81 15.40 4.09
C SER A 17 21.40 15.22 3.52
N SER A 18 20.97 16.05 2.56
CA SER A 18 19.64 15.91 1.93
C SER A 18 19.56 14.71 0.97
N LEU A 19 20.67 14.31 0.34
CA LEU A 19 20.75 13.12 -0.51
C LEU A 19 20.66 11.79 0.26
N PHE A 20 21.02 11.77 1.55
CA PHE A 20 20.92 10.56 2.38
C PHE A 20 19.51 10.25 2.89
N LEU A 21 18.63 11.25 2.97
CA LEU A 21 17.28 11.09 3.54
C LEU A 21 16.31 10.36 2.60
N THR A 22 16.55 10.35 1.29
CA THR A 22 15.63 9.75 0.30
C THR A 22 15.78 8.23 0.17
N HIS A 23 16.85 7.63 0.73
CA HIS A 23 17.15 6.21 0.52
C HIS A 23 16.48 5.25 1.54
N LEU A 24 15.76 5.78 2.54
CA LEU A 24 15.11 4.97 3.58
C LEU A 24 13.71 4.47 3.21
N ALA A 25 13.17 4.86 2.04
CA ALA A 25 11.87 4.40 1.58
C ALA A 25 11.95 3.04 0.85
N HIS A 26 12.50 2.00 1.49
CA HIS A 26 12.23 0.63 1.07
C HIS A 26 10.94 0.17 1.75
N ALA A 27 9.82 0.29 1.02
CA ALA A 27 8.59 -0.36 1.41
C ALA A 27 8.78 -1.88 1.22
N ASN A 28 8.96 -2.60 2.32
CA ASN A 28 8.81 -4.05 2.33
C ASN A 28 7.34 -4.36 2.03
N GLU A 29 7.07 -5.18 1.01
CA GLU A 29 5.71 -5.60 0.68
C GLU A 29 5.25 -6.60 1.76
N PRO A 30 4.38 -6.20 2.72
CA PRO A 30 4.15 -6.97 3.93
C PRO A 30 3.27 -8.21 3.70
N TYR A 31 2.78 -8.39 2.47
CA TYR A 31 1.83 -9.43 2.09
C TYR A 31 2.42 -10.48 1.13
N VAL A 32 3.72 -10.43 0.83
CA VAL A 32 4.37 -11.45 -0.02
C VAL A 32 4.13 -12.84 0.57
N GLY A 33 3.64 -13.76 -0.27
CA GLY A 33 3.29 -15.14 0.13
C GLY A 33 1.96 -15.26 0.89
N LYS A 34 1.15 -14.20 0.97
CA LYS A 34 -0.22 -14.22 1.51
C LYS A 34 -1.32 -14.15 0.45
N TYR A 35 -0.95 -14.00 -0.81
CA TYR A 35 -1.84 -13.96 -1.96
C TYR A 35 -1.22 -14.73 -3.13
N GLU A 36 -2.06 -15.08 -4.09
CA GLU A 36 -1.64 -15.67 -5.36
C GLU A 36 -2.09 -14.76 -6.51
N LEU A 37 -1.24 -14.61 -7.52
CA LEU A 37 -1.60 -13.92 -8.74
C LEU A 37 -2.35 -14.89 -9.65
N LEU A 38 -3.51 -14.46 -10.14
CA LEU A 38 -4.23 -15.21 -11.15
C LEU A 38 -3.44 -15.17 -12.46
N ASN A 39 -3.26 -16.34 -13.09
CA ASN A 39 -2.62 -16.45 -14.40
C ASN A 39 -3.34 -15.63 -15.48
N SER A 40 -4.67 -15.53 -15.35
CA SER A 40 -5.52 -14.73 -16.23
C SER A 40 -6.24 -13.67 -15.40
N PRO A 41 -5.95 -12.37 -15.61
CA PRO A 41 -6.69 -11.29 -14.96
C PRO A 41 -8.17 -11.37 -15.30
N GLN A 42 -9.02 -11.20 -14.29
CA GLN A 42 -10.47 -11.15 -14.48
C GLN A 42 -10.90 -9.72 -14.80
N ALA A 43 -11.92 -9.57 -15.64
CA ALA A 43 -12.51 -8.26 -15.91
C ALA A 43 -13.23 -7.76 -14.66
N THR A 44 -12.97 -6.50 -14.30
CA THR A 44 -13.70 -5.82 -13.22
C THR A 44 -14.91 -5.08 -13.79
N ASN A 45 -15.91 -4.83 -12.94
CA ASN A 45 -17.12 -4.12 -13.39
C ASN A 45 -16.89 -2.62 -13.58
N ASN A 46 -15.94 -2.04 -12.86
CA ASN A 46 -15.62 -0.62 -12.91
C ASN A 46 -14.10 -0.42 -13.02
N PRO A 47 -13.59 0.16 -14.13
CA PRO A 47 -12.16 0.38 -14.32
C PRO A 47 -11.57 1.47 -13.42
N ASP A 48 -12.40 2.35 -12.84
CA ASP A 48 -11.95 3.46 -11.97
C ASP A 48 -11.88 3.05 -10.48
N LYS A 49 -12.22 1.80 -10.16
CA LYS A 49 -12.28 1.28 -8.78
C LYS A 49 -11.44 0.01 -8.64
N VAL A 50 -10.90 -0.19 -7.45
CA VAL A 50 -10.32 -1.47 -7.04
C VAL A 50 -11.46 -2.39 -6.60
N GLU A 51 -11.69 -3.48 -7.33
CA GLU A 51 -12.71 -4.46 -6.98
C GLU A 51 -12.17 -5.47 -5.96
N VAL A 52 -12.90 -5.66 -4.86
CA VAL A 52 -12.66 -6.75 -3.89
C VAL A 52 -13.90 -7.64 -3.91
N LEU A 53 -13.72 -8.88 -4.36
CA LEU A 53 -14.80 -9.84 -4.54
C LEU A 53 -14.71 -10.95 -3.49
N GLU A 54 -15.81 -11.23 -2.79
CA GLU A 54 -15.91 -12.39 -1.90
C GLU A 54 -16.64 -13.55 -2.59
N PHE A 55 -15.98 -14.70 -2.69
CA PHE A 55 -16.63 -15.96 -3.05
C PHE A 55 -17.35 -16.54 -1.84
N PHE A 56 -18.63 -16.22 -1.71
CA PHE A 56 -19.44 -16.57 -0.56
C PHE A 56 -20.43 -17.71 -0.85
N TRP A 57 -20.73 -18.50 0.20
CA TRP A 57 -21.83 -19.46 0.21
C TRP A 57 -22.49 -19.51 1.59
N TYR A 58 -23.83 -19.42 1.66
CA TYR A 58 -24.56 -19.45 2.94
C TYR A 58 -24.33 -20.70 3.80
N GLY A 59 -23.96 -21.84 3.20
CA GLY A 59 -23.65 -23.08 3.92
C GLY A 59 -22.21 -23.15 4.44
N CYS A 60 -21.37 -22.16 4.15
CA CYS A 60 -19.95 -22.15 4.48
C CYS A 60 -19.71 -21.61 5.90
N PRO A 61 -19.29 -22.44 6.87
CA PRO A 61 -19.02 -21.97 8.23
C PRO A 61 -17.81 -21.02 8.28
N HIS A 62 -16.82 -21.18 7.39
CA HIS A 62 -15.67 -20.26 7.32
C HIS A 62 -16.06 -18.85 6.92
N CYS A 63 -17.01 -18.73 5.98
CA CYS A 63 -17.54 -17.47 5.50
C CYS A 63 -18.30 -16.76 6.63
N TYR A 64 -19.13 -17.49 7.38
CA TYR A 64 -19.77 -16.96 8.60
C TYR A 64 -18.77 -16.43 9.65
N TYR A 65 -17.60 -17.06 9.78
CA TYR A 65 -16.56 -16.54 10.68
C TYR A 65 -15.83 -15.31 10.11
N LEU A 66 -15.68 -15.22 8.79
CA LEU A 66 -15.07 -14.09 8.10
C LEU A 66 -15.89 -12.80 8.27
N ASP A 67 -17.23 -12.91 8.27
CA ASP A 67 -18.16 -11.78 8.41
C ASP A 67 -17.80 -10.87 9.61
N LYS A 68 -17.32 -11.45 10.71
CA LYS A 68 -16.92 -10.70 11.91
C LYS A 68 -15.82 -9.67 11.64
N ASN A 69 -14.92 -9.95 10.71
CA ASN A 69 -13.83 -9.06 10.32
C ASN A 69 -14.19 -8.23 9.07
N LEU A 70 -14.99 -8.79 8.16
CA LEU A 70 -15.39 -8.15 6.93
C LEU A 70 -16.36 -6.98 7.16
N GLU A 71 -17.41 -7.19 7.96
CA GLU A 71 -18.46 -6.19 8.23
C GLU A 71 -17.92 -4.85 8.79
N PRO A 72 -16.99 -4.83 9.77
CA PRO A 72 -16.34 -3.60 10.20
C PRO A 72 -15.53 -2.95 9.07
N TRP A 73 -14.78 -3.73 8.30
CA TRP A 73 -13.95 -3.22 7.22
C TRP A 73 -14.81 -2.58 6.12
N LEU A 74 -15.97 -3.13 5.78
CA LEU A 74 -16.89 -2.54 4.79
C LEU A 74 -17.29 -1.10 5.14
N LYS A 75 -17.36 -0.77 6.44
CA LYS A 75 -17.70 0.58 6.92
C LYS A 75 -16.53 1.55 6.87
N THR A 76 -15.30 1.04 6.84
CA THR A 76 -14.07 1.84 6.87
C THR A 76 -13.22 1.71 5.61
N LYS A 77 -13.68 0.94 4.62
CA LYS A 77 -12.95 0.71 3.37
C LYS A 77 -12.73 2.05 2.66
N PRO A 78 -11.61 2.24 1.94
CA PRO A 78 -11.37 3.44 1.17
C PRO A 78 -12.42 3.66 0.07
N ASP A 79 -12.67 4.92 -0.30
CA ASP A 79 -13.66 5.29 -1.32
C ASP A 79 -13.34 4.76 -2.73
N TYR A 80 -12.08 4.49 -3.01
CA TYR A 80 -11.64 3.94 -4.30
C TYR A 80 -11.82 2.42 -4.40
N VAL A 81 -12.27 1.75 -3.33
CA VAL A 81 -12.54 0.31 -3.30
C VAL A 81 -14.03 0.07 -3.49
N GLU A 82 -14.39 -0.86 -4.38
CA GLU A 82 -15.74 -1.39 -4.54
C GLU A 82 -15.75 -2.85 -4.06
N PHE A 83 -16.66 -3.18 -3.14
CA PHE A 83 -16.83 -4.55 -2.61
C PHE A 83 -18.04 -5.22 -3.27
N LYS A 84 -17.90 -6.51 -3.60
CA LYS A 84 -18.90 -7.31 -4.31
C LYS A 84 -19.09 -8.67 -3.64
#